data_AF-A0A9X1P4K1-F1
#
_entry.id   AF-A0A9X1P4K1-F1
#
_cell.length_a   1.000
_cell.length_b   1.000
_cell.length_c   1.000
_cell.angle_alpha   90.00
_cell.angle_beta   90.00
_cell.angle_gamma   90.00
#
_symmetry.space_group_name_H-M   'P 1'
#
loop_
_entity.id
_entity.type
_entity.pdbx_description
1 polymer ?
#
loop_
_entity_poly.entity_id
_entity_poly.type
_entity_poly.pdbx_seq_one_letter_code
_entity_poly.pdbx_strand_id
1 'polypeptide(L)'
;MASSRRGLALAALTLFAGCANVHHVEVGAVPDDYRTRHPIVVTQAETAIDIPVSSSESKLTLSSRSRVEEFAMRFRADKVDSIRVLVPFGSTNEHAAEQVSRDVVRVLQKHRIGRSQILVAPYSAVGDTGPTPVRLAYSTLVAQTGPCGRWPEDLSETSENKNYYNFGCASQQNLAAQIADPRDLLGPRGMDPSDAQRRTNVIEKYRKGELTAAEPMEAESDYDW
;
A
#
# COMPACT_ATOMS: atom_id res chain seq x y z
N MET A 1 -79.90 -10.18 26.66
CA MET A 1 -78.53 -10.66 26.92
C MET A 1 -77.77 -10.91 25.61
N ALA A 2 -77.48 -9.87 24.82
CA ALA A 2 -76.70 -10.01 23.57
C ALA A 2 -75.60 -8.94 23.39
N SER A 3 -75.62 -7.90 24.21
CA SER A 3 -74.66 -6.79 24.15
C SER A 3 -73.34 -7.06 24.88
N SER A 4 -73.33 -7.90 25.94
CA SER A 4 -72.11 -8.16 26.72
C SER A 4 -71.11 -9.09 26.02
N ARG A 5 -71.59 -9.99 25.15
CA ARG A 5 -70.72 -10.88 24.35
C ARG A 5 -69.94 -10.16 23.25
N ARG A 6 -70.46 -9.04 22.73
CA ARG A 6 -69.78 -8.24 21.70
C ARG A 6 -68.63 -7.41 22.28
N GLY A 7 -68.76 -6.92 23.52
CA GLY A 7 -67.68 -6.18 24.19
C GLY A 7 -66.46 -7.04 24.53
N LEU A 8 -66.67 -8.30 24.92
CA LEU A 8 -65.57 -9.23 25.23
C LEU A 8 -64.75 -9.64 24.00
N ALA A 9 -65.40 -9.75 22.83
CA ALA A 9 -64.71 -10.06 21.58
C ALA A 9 -63.78 -8.91 21.11
N LEU A 10 -64.20 -7.65 21.31
CA LEU A 10 -63.35 -6.49 20.97
C LEU A 10 -62.16 -6.35 21.92
N ALA A 11 -62.32 -6.62 23.22
CA ALA A 11 -61.23 -6.55 24.19
C ALA A 11 -60.16 -7.63 23.96
N ALA A 12 -60.57 -8.82 23.50
CA ALA A 12 -59.64 -9.90 23.15
C ALA A 12 -58.80 -9.57 21.90
N LEU A 13 -59.39 -8.88 20.91
CA LEU A 13 -58.67 -8.47 19.70
C LEU A 13 -57.61 -7.39 19.96
N THR A 14 -57.82 -6.50 20.96
CA THR A 14 -56.83 -5.48 21.33
C THR A 14 -55.61 -6.05 22.05
N LEU A 15 -55.74 -7.19 22.75
CA LEU A 15 -54.62 -7.85 23.43
C LEU A 15 -53.65 -8.54 22.46
N PHE A 16 -54.10 -8.92 21.26
CA PHE A 16 -53.25 -9.52 20.22
C PHE A 16 -52.60 -8.50 19.27
N ALA A 17 -53.02 -7.23 19.30
CA ALA A 17 -52.42 -6.18 18.47
C ALA A 17 -51.05 -5.70 18.98
N GLY A 18 -50.63 -6.11 20.19
CA GLY A 18 -49.37 -5.71 20.81
C GLY A 18 -48.11 -6.36 20.23
N CYS A 19 -48.23 -7.40 19.41
CA CYS A 19 -47.08 -8.13 18.85
C CYS A 19 -46.77 -7.78 17.38
N ALA A 20 -47.41 -6.76 16.80
CA ALA A 20 -47.19 -6.39 15.40
C ALA A 20 -45.99 -5.44 15.18
N ASN A 21 -45.34 -4.98 16.25
CA ASN A 21 -44.02 -4.37 16.17
C ASN A 21 -42.98 -5.39 16.66
N VAL A 22 -42.83 -6.47 15.90
CA VAL A 22 -41.53 -7.16 15.90
C VAL A 22 -40.60 -6.12 15.29
N HIS A 23 -39.81 -5.49 16.16
CA HIS A 23 -38.75 -4.59 15.80
C HIS A 23 -38.09 -5.14 14.54
N HIS A 24 -38.37 -4.51 13.40
CA HIS A 24 -37.48 -4.56 12.27
C HIS A 24 -36.20 -3.97 12.82
N VAL A 25 -35.32 -4.85 13.28
CA VAL A 25 -33.95 -4.47 13.57
C VAL A 25 -33.40 -4.15 12.19
N GLU A 26 -33.56 -2.90 11.78
CA GLU A 26 -32.57 -2.29 10.92
C GLU A 26 -31.27 -2.37 11.71
N VAL A 27 -30.57 -3.50 11.54
CA VAL A 27 -29.14 -3.51 11.71
C VAL A 27 -28.66 -2.58 10.61
N GLY A 28 -28.63 -1.29 10.94
CA GLY A 28 -27.86 -0.30 10.22
C GLY A 28 -26.39 -0.68 10.35
N ALA A 29 -25.98 -1.79 9.76
CA ALA A 29 -24.63 -1.95 9.28
C ALA A 29 -24.50 -0.81 8.27
N VAL A 30 -23.81 0.29 8.56
CA VAL A 30 -22.47 0.46 9.16
C VAL A 30 -22.39 1.93 9.65
N PRO A 31 -21.66 2.34 10.75
CA PRO A 31 -20.21 2.57 10.65
C PRO A 31 -19.41 2.55 11.98
N ASP A 32 -19.17 1.36 12.52
CA ASP A 32 -17.94 1.13 13.30
C ASP A 32 -17.00 0.19 12.52
N ASP A 33 -16.93 0.44 11.22
CA ASP A 33 -15.95 -0.21 10.36
C ASP A 33 -14.59 0.39 10.68
N TYR A 34 -13.63 -0.47 11.01
CA TYR A 34 -12.25 -0.06 11.22
C TYR A 34 -11.68 0.67 10.00
N ARG A 35 -12.22 0.47 8.80
CA ARG A 35 -11.79 1.14 7.57
C ARG A 35 -12.15 2.63 7.55
N THR A 36 -13.23 3.06 8.21
CA THR A 36 -13.58 4.48 8.32
C THR A 36 -12.78 5.17 9.42
N ARG A 37 -12.46 4.46 10.52
CA ARG A 37 -11.62 4.97 11.62
C ARG A 37 -10.13 5.02 11.26
N HIS A 38 -9.65 4.00 10.56
CA HIS A 38 -8.26 3.81 10.13
C HIS A 38 -8.19 3.75 8.59
N PRO A 39 -8.56 4.82 7.88
CA PRO A 39 -8.54 4.82 6.43
C PRO A 39 -7.11 4.73 5.92
N ILE A 40 -6.92 3.94 4.87
CA ILE A 40 -5.69 3.99 4.07
C ILE A 40 -5.83 5.20 3.15
N VAL A 41 -4.96 6.18 3.37
CA VAL A 41 -4.89 7.40 2.57
C VAL A 41 -3.66 7.36 1.68
N VAL A 42 -3.82 7.88 0.47
CA VAL A 42 -2.72 8.04 -0.47
C VAL A 42 -2.17 9.45 -0.31
N THR A 43 -0.90 9.55 0.06
CA THR A 43 -0.21 10.83 0.24
C THR A 43 1.06 10.88 -0.58
N GLN A 44 1.57 12.09 -0.84
CA GLN A 44 2.89 12.25 -1.44
C GLN A 44 3.96 12.17 -0.36
N ALA A 45 4.98 11.35 -0.58
CA ALA A 45 6.15 11.25 0.28
C ALA A 45 7.44 11.22 -0.53
N GLU A 46 8.51 11.73 0.07
CA GLU A 46 9.86 11.59 -0.47
C GLU A 46 10.44 10.24 -0.05
N THR A 47 10.91 9.48 -1.03
CA THR A 47 11.76 8.32 -0.77
C THR A 47 13.20 8.73 -1.05
N ALA A 48 14.06 8.60 -0.05
CA ALA A 48 15.47 8.99 -0.15
C ALA A 48 16.40 7.94 0.43
N ILE A 49 17.61 7.86 -0.12
CA ILE A 49 18.72 7.11 0.45
C ILE A 49 19.98 7.97 0.47
N ASP A 50 20.76 7.81 1.54
CA ASP A 50 22.04 8.47 1.71
C ASP A 50 23.18 7.48 1.43
N ILE A 51 24.01 7.81 0.46
CA ILE A 51 25.22 7.08 0.11
C ILE A 51 26.39 7.71 0.86
N PRO A 52 26.89 7.08 1.94
CA PRO A 52 28.06 7.57 2.64
C PRO A 52 29.26 7.52 1.70
N VAL A 53 30.06 8.59 1.74
CA VAL A 53 31.29 8.72 0.94
C VAL A 53 32.42 9.12 1.87
N SER A 54 33.48 8.32 1.91
CA SER A 54 34.71 8.69 2.61
C SER A 54 35.50 9.70 1.78
N SER A 55 36.26 10.60 2.42
CA SER A 55 37.16 11.53 1.73
C SER A 55 38.26 10.85 0.91
N SER A 56 38.58 9.59 1.22
CA SER A 56 39.54 8.75 0.50
C SER A 56 38.96 7.97 -0.68
N GLU A 57 37.64 7.98 -0.86
CA GLU A 57 36.98 7.25 -1.94
C GLU A 57 37.05 8.04 -3.25
N SER A 58 37.50 7.37 -4.32
CA SER A 58 37.51 7.92 -5.68
C SER A 58 36.45 7.31 -6.59
N LYS A 59 35.74 6.29 -6.10
CA LYS A 59 34.74 5.53 -6.84
C LYS A 59 33.70 4.93 -5.91
N LEU A 60 32.53 4.65 -6.45
CA LEU A 60 31.45 3.98 -5.72
C LEU A 60 31.90 2.59 -5.24
N THR A 61 31.81 2.34 -3.93
CA THR A 61 32.14 1.02 -3.35
C THR A 61 31.12 -0.04 -3.78
N LEU A 62 31.47 -1.33 -3.67
CA LEU A 62 30.55 -2.43 -4.00
C LEU A 62 29.28 -2.39 -3.15
N SER A 63 29.40 -2.04 -1.87
CA SER A 63 28.25 -1.91 -0.96
C SER A 63 27.37 -0.72 -1.32
N SER A 64 27.96 0.46 -1.58
CA SER A 64 27.19 1.62 -2.01
C SER A 64 26.54 1.41 -3.38
N ARG A 65 27.20 0.65 -4.26
CA ARG A 65 26.67 0.28 -5.57
C ARG A 65 25.40 -0.55 -5.46
N SER A 66 25.37 -1.61 -4.67
CA SER A 66 24.15 -2.44 -4.54
C SER A 66 22.96 -1.63 -4.01
N ARG A 67 23.20 -0.69 -3.08
CA ARG A 67 22.18 0.25 -2.56
C ARG A 67 21.62 1.16 -3.65
N VAL A 68 22.48 1.69 -4.53
CA VAL A 68 22.05 2.51 -5.67
C VAL A 68 21.28 1.67 -6.69
N GLU A 69 21.71 0.44 -6.96
CA GLU A 69 21.03 -0.49 -7.87
C GLU A 69 19.64 -0.86 -7.35
N GLU A 70 19.50 -1.15 -6.06
CA GLU A 70 18.21 -1.38 -5.39
C GLU A 70 17.29 -0.16 -5.49
N PHE A 71 17.82 1.03 -5.21
CA PHE A 71 17.05 2.26 -5.31
C PHE A 71 16.58 2.55 -6.75
N ALA A 72 17.42 2.24 -7.74
CA ALA A 72 17.06 2.36 -9.15
C ALA A 72 15.94 1.39 -9.55
N MET A 73 15.94 0.17 -9.00
CA MET A 73 14.84 -0.79 -9.20
C MET A 73 13.54 -0.28 -8.59
N ARG A 74 13.59 0.27 -7.37
CA ARG A 74 12.43 0.85 -6.70
C ARG A 74 11.87 2.07 -7.45
N PHE A 75 12.73 3.00 -7.86
CA PHE A 75 12.34 4.16 -8.69
C PHE A 75 11.57 3.74 -9.95
N ARG A 76 12.02 2.67 -10.61
CA ARG A 76 11.35 2.13 -11.79
C ARG A 76 10.02 1.44 -11.47
N ALA A 77 9.93 0.75 -10.35
CA ALA A 77 8.68 0.13 -9.89
C ALA A 77 7.62 1.19 -9.58
N ASP A 78 8.05 2.30 -8.96
CA ASP A 78 7.21 3.43 -8.59
C ASP A 78 6.76 4.27 -9.80
N LYS A 79 7.37 4.08 -10.98
CA LYS A 79 7.00 4.74 -12.26
C LYS A 79 6.88 6.27 -12.13
N VAL A 80 7.82 6.90 -11.42
CA VAL A 80 7.88 8.36 -11.25
C VAL A 80 8.75 9.01 -12.32
N ASP A 81 8.59 10.32 -12.52
CA ASP A 81 9.18 11.02 -13.66
C ASP A 81 10.69 11.28 -13.48
N SER A 82 11.10 11.75 -12.30
CA SER A 82 12.46 12.23 -12.06
C SER A 82 13.03 11.80 -10.71
N ILE A 83 14.34 11.53 -10.71
CA ILE A 83 15.16 11.26 -9.53
C ILE A 83 16.19 12.37 -9.36
N ARG A 84 16.35 12.83 -8.12
CA ARG A 84 17.35 13.83 -7.74
C ARG A 84 18.59 13.13 -7.17
N VAL A 85 19.76 13.57 -7.62
CA VAL A 85 21.06 13.22 -7.06
C VAL A 85 21.63 14.50 -6.46
N LEU A 86 21.60 14.57 -5.14
CA LEU A 86 22.05 15.71 -4.35
C LEU A 86 23.51 15.51 -3.95
N VAL A 87 24.36 16.46 -4.36
CA VAL A 87 25.81 16.40 -4.14
C VAL A 87 26.22 17.48 -3.14
N PRO A 88 26.91 17.13 -2.04
CA PRO A 88 27.35 18.10 -1.05
C PRO A 88 28.47 18.99 -1.60
N PHE A 89 28.47 20.26 -1.21
CA PHE A 89 29.62 21.17 -1.35
C PHE A 89 29.96 21.83 -0.01
N GLY A 90 31.22 22.23 0.16
CA GLY A 90 31.72 22.84 1.40
C GLY A 90 32.04 21.85 2.52
N SER A 91 31.94 20.53 2.24
CA SER A 91 32.34 19.47 3.17
C SER A 91 33.78 19.02 2.93
N THR A 92 34.35 18.30 3.90
CA THR A 92 35.71 17.74 3.80
C THR A 92 35.88 16.70 2.68
N ASN A 93 34.78 16.11 2.21
CA ASN A 93 34.75 15.08 1.18
C ASN A 93 34.13 15.55 -0.15
N GLU A 94 33.98 16.86 -0.38
CA GLU A 94 33.34 17.43 -1.57
C GLU A 94 33.86 16.82 -2.88
N HIS A 95 35.18 16.74 -3.06
CA HIS A 95 35.77 16.19 -4.28
C HIS A 95 35.46 14.69 -4.47
N ALA A 96 35.53 13.92 -3.38
CA ALA A 96 35.18 12.50 -3.40
C ALA A 96 33.69 12.30 -3.71
N ALA A 97 32.82 13.10 -3.10
CA ALA A 97 31.38 13.08 -3.34
C ALA A 97 31.03 13.44 -4.80
N GLU A 98 31.74 14.40 -5.40
CA GLU A 98 31.58 14.74 -6.81
C GLU A 98 31.95 13.55 -7.71
N GLN A 99 33.10 12.89 -7.47
CA GLN A 99 33.51 11.72 -8.25
C GLN A 99 32.51 10.55 -8.11
N VAL A 100 32.09 10.26 -6.88
CA VAL A 100 31.10 9.22 -6.59
C VAL A 100 29.74 9.54 -7.21
N SER A 101 29.32 10.81 -7.23
CA SER A 101 28.06 11.20 -7.88
C SER A 101 28.02 10.85 -9.37
N ARG A 102 29.16 10.97 -10.08
CA ARG A 102 29.28 10.58 -11.48
C ARG A 102 29.12 9.07 -11.65
N ASP A 103 29.66 8.27 -10.73
CA ASP A 103 29.42 6.83 -10.67
C ASP A 103 27.96 6.48 -10.40
N VAL A 104 27.32 7.16 -9.46
CA VAL A 104 25.90 6.99 -9.16
C VAL A 104 25.08 7.20 -10.42
N VAL A 105 25.30 8.30 -11.15
CA VAL A 105 24.60 8.59 -12.41
C VAL A 105 24.83 7.51 -13.46
N ARG A 106 26.06 6.97 -13.58
CA ARG A 106 26.37 5.84 -14.47
C ARG A 106 25.59 4.58 -14.11
N VAL A 107 25.48 4.28 -12.81
CA VAL A 107 24.70 3.12 -12.33
C VAL A 107 23.21 3.31 -12.62
N LEU A 108 22.64 4.48 -12.33
CA LEU A 108 21.24 4.78 -12.65
C LEU A 108 20.94 4.60 -14.15
N GLN A 109 21.82 5.08 -15.03
CA GLN A 109 21.69 4.91 -16.48
C GLN A 109 21.78 3.43 -16.90
N LYS A 110 22.69 2.65 -16.29
CA LYS A 110 22.78 1.19 -16.53
C LYS A 110 21.47 0.48 -16.18
N HIS A 111 20.73 0.99 -15.19
CA HIS A 111 19.43 0.48 -14.76
C HIS A 111 18.23 1.09 -15.51
N ARG A 112 18.46 1.60 -16.73
CA ARG A 112 17.42 2.12 -17.65
C ARG A 112 16.72 3.39 -17.19
N ILE A 113 17.36 4.18 -16.33
CA ILE A 113 16.88 5.51 -15.98
C ILE A 113 17.41 6.50 -17.01
N GLY A 114 16.51 7.21 -17.68
CA GLY A 114 16.86 8.15 -18.74
C GLY A 114 17.66 9.34 -18.22
N ARG A 115 18.56 9.90 -19.05
CA ARG A 115 19.33 11.10 -18.71
C ARG A 115 18.45 12.30 -18.33
N SER A 116 17.31 12.45 -19.01
CA SER A 116 16.33 13.50 -18.73
C SER A 116 15.60 13.32 -17.40
N GLN A 117 15.60 12.12 -16.83
CA GLN A 117 14.97 11.82 -15.55
C GLN A 117 15.91 12.08 -14.37
N ILE A 118 17.22 12.24 -14.60
CA ILE A 118 18.22 12.40 -13.55
C ILE A 118 18.54 13.88 -13.38
N LEU A 119 18.16 14.44 -12.23
CA LEU A 119 18.44 15.81 -11.85
C LEU A 119 19.59 15.84 -10.83
N VAL A 120 20.77 16.29 -11.26
CA VAL A 120 21.90 16.47 -10.35
C VAL A 120 21.84 17.90 -9.80
N ALA A 121 21.80 18.05 -8.48
CA ALA A 121 21.74 19.34 -7.83
C ALA A 121 22.72 19.42 -6.65
N PRO A 122 23.41 20.56 -6.44
CA PRO A 122 24.26 20.75 -5.29
C PRO A 122 23.43 21.04 -4.02
N TYR A 123 23.94 20.69 -2.84
CA TYR A 123 23.41 21.16 -1.56
C TYR A 123 24.55 21.57 -0.62
N SER A 124 24.30 22.58 0.22
CA SER A 124 25.32 23.11 1.13
C SER A 124 25.55 22.16 2.29
N ALA A 125 26.80 21.77 2.50
CA ALA A 125 27.32 21.07 3.66
C ALA A 125 28.34 21.93 4.45
N VAL A 126 28.36 23.25 4.20
CA VAL A 126 29.23 24.19 4.91
C VAL A 126 28.91 24.15 6.41
N GLY A 127 29.92 23.89 7.22
CA GLY A 127 29.79 23.81 8.68
C GLY A 127 29.57 22.40 9.23
N ASP A 128 29.39 21.40 8.37
CA ASP A 128 29.37 20.00 8.80
C ASP A 128 30.78 19.53 9.19
N THR A 129 30.88 18.84 10.33
CA THR A 129 32.16 18.43 10.92
C THR A 129 32.72 17.12 10.35
N GLY A 130 32.02 16.48 9.42
CA GLY A 130 32.37 15.16 8.90
C GLY A 130 32.05 14.95 7.42
N PRO A 131 32.39 13.77 6.87
CA PRO A 131 32.04 13.40 5.50
C PRO A 131 30.52 13.38 5.32
N THR A 132 30.04 14.08 4.31
CA THR A 132 28.61 14.17 3.99
C THR A 132 28.23 13.26 2.85
N PRO A 133 27.05 12.62 2.88
CA PRO A 133 26.66 11.63 1.88
C PRO A 133 26.24 12.25 0.55
N VAL A 134 26.26 11.46 -0.52
CA VAL A 134 25.49 11.77 -1.74
C VAL A 134 24.07 11.26 -1.52
N ARG A 135 23.07 12.15 -1.63
CA ARG A 135 21.66 11.79 -1.39
C ARG A 135 20.93 11.54 -2.70
N LEU A 136 20.27 10.40 -2.82
CA LEU A 136 19.35 10.12 -3.91
C LEU A 136 17.93 10.27 -3.38
N ALA A 137 17.08 11.01 -4.09
CA ALA A 137 15.71 11.25 -3.65
C ALA A 137 14.73 11.39 -4.81
N TYR A 138 13.52 10.88 -4.64
CA TYR A 138 12.40 11.17 -5.53
C TYR A 138 11.09 11.24 -4.74
N SER A 139 10.11 11.95 -5.29
CA SER A 139 8.78 12.03 -4.70
C SER A 139 7.86 11.01 -5.36
N THR A 140 7.18 10.22 -4.55
CA THR A 140 6.23 9.21 -4.99
C THR A 140 4.95 9.28 -4.15
N LEU A 141 3.94 8.51 -4.53
CA LEU A 141 2.77 8.30 -3.69
C LEU A 141 3.02 7.12 -2.76
N VAL A 142 2.54 7.24 -1.52
CA VAL A 142 2.59 6.19 -0.50
C VAL A 142 1.20 5.96 0.06
N ALA A 143 0.91 4.69 0.38
CA ALA A 143 -0.28 4.33 1.14
C ALA A 143 0.10 4.33 2.62
N GLN A 144 -0.63 5.09 3.43
CA GLN A 144 -0.40 5.15 4.88
C GLN A 144 -1.72 5.31 5.63
N THR A 145 -1.71 5.03 6.93
CA THR A 145 -2.82 5.31 7.83
C THR A 145 -2.39 6.31 8.89
N GLY A 146 -3.33 6.76 9.73
CA GLY A 146 -3.00 7.43 10.97
C GLY A 146 -2.21 6.54 11.95
N PRO A 147 -1.55 7.13 12.96
CA PRO A 147 -0.87 6.37 14.00
C PRO A 147 -1.88 5.57 14.84
N CYS A 148 -1.55 4.30 15.12
CA CYS A 148 -2.28 3.44 16.05
C CYS A 148 -1.96 3.78 17.52
N GLY A 149 -2.74 3.21 18.45
CA GLY A 149 -2.43 3.25 19.89
C GLY A 149 -3.19 4.31 20.68
N ARG A 150 -4.32 4.80 20.15
CA ARG A 150 -5.23 5.70 20.87
C ARG A 150 -6.32 4.89 21.56
N TRP A 151 -6.49 5.04 22.86
CA TRP A 151 -7.47 4.30 23.65
C TRP A 151 -8.41 5.30 24.35
N PRO A 152 -9.38 5.89 23.62
CA PRO A 152 -10.26 6.91 24.18
C PRO A 152 -11.34 6.36 25.13
N GLU A 153 -11.65 5.07 25.03
CA GLU A 153 -12.69 4.36 25.78
C GLU A 153 -12.07 3.14 26.49
N ASP A 154 -12.72 2.69 27.58
CA ASP A 154 -12.30 1.50 28.32
C ASP A 154 -12.67 0.22 27.53
N LEU A 155 -11.74 -0.73 27.43
CA LEU A 155 -11.94 -1.97 26.69
C LEU A 155 -12.95 -2.94 27.33
N SER A 156 -13.28 -2.72 28.61
CA SER A 156 -14.28 -3.52 29.32
C SER A 156 -15.72 -3.11 28.97
N GLU A 157 -15.92 -1.92 28.39
CA GLU A 157 -17.24 -1.41 27.98
C GLU A 157 -17.71 -2.09 26.68
N THR A 158 -18.29 -3.28 26.83
CA THR A 158 -18.66 -4.17 25.72
C THR A 158 -20.16 -4.41 25.58
N SER A 159 -20.98 -3.70 26.34
CA SER A 159 -22.45 -3.87 26.39
C SER A 159 -23.13 -3.66 25.04
N GLU A 160 -22.53 -2.86 24.16
CA GLU A 160 -23.05 -2.57 22.81
C GLU A 160 -22.49 -3.49 21.72
N ASN A 161 -21.58 -4.42 22.06
CA ASN A 161 -20.92 -5.35 21.12
C ASN A 161 -20.29 -4.65 19.90
N LYS A 162 -19.67 -3.48 20.13
CA LYS A 162 -18.97 -2.68 19.11
C LYS A 162 -17.47 -2.98 19.08
N ASN A 163 -16.80 -2.62 17.99
CA ASN A 163 -15.36 -2.79 17.91
C ASN A 163 -14.68 -1.70 18.76
N TYR A 164 -13.72 -2.08 19.61
CA TYR A 164 -12.90 -1.10 20.30
C TYR A 164 -12.16 -0.18 19.30
N TYR A 165 -11.80 1.04 19.72
CA TYR A 165 -11.29 2.08 18.83
C TYR A 165 -10.12 1.64 17.91
N ASN A 166 -9.15 0.92 18.45
CA ASN A 166 -7.97 0.45 17.70
C ASN A 166 -8.20 -0.83 16.89
N PHE A 167 -9.39 -1.42 16.92
CA PHE A 167 -9.68 -2.63 16.14
C PHE A 167 -9.40 -2.37 14.66
N GLY A 168 -8.66 -3.27 14.04
CA GLY A 168 -8.24 -3.17 12.63
C GLY A 168 -7.11 -2.19 12.33
N CYS A 169 -6.62 -1.39 13.29
CA CYS A 169 -5.55 -0.41 13.02
C CYS A 169 -4.25 -1.06 12.53
N ALA A 170 -3.80 -2.12 13.22
CA ALA A 170 -2.61 -2.87 12.82
C ALA A 170 -2.79 -3.56 11.46
N SER A 171 -3.98 -4.09 11.19
CA SER A 171 -4.32 -4.71 9.90
C SER A 171 -4.26 -3.70 8.76
N GLN A 172 -4.81 -2.50 8.96
CA GLN A 172 -4.79 -1.42 7.96
C GLN A 172 -3.38 -0.87 7.75
N GLN A 173 -2.57 -0.74 8.81
CA GLN A 173 -1.16 -0.34 8.68
C GLN A 173 -0.35 -1.38 7.89
N ASN A 174 -0.50 -2.66 8.22
CA ASN A 174 0.21 -3.73 7.50
C ASN A 174 -0.28 -3.85 6.06
N LEU A 175 -1.57 -3.65 5.79
CA LEU A 175 -2.10 -3.61 4.43
C LEU A 175 -1.52 -2.44 3.64
N ALA A 176 -1.51 -1.23 4.22
CA ALA A 176 -0.90 -0.04 3.62
C ALA A 176 0.58 -0.26 3.28
N ALA A 177 1.34 -0.90 4.17
CA ALA A 177 2.75 -1.22 3.95
C ALA A 177 2.98 -2.29 2.86
N GLN A 178 2.01 -3.18 2.62
CA GLN A 178 2.09 -4.23 1.59
C GLN A 178 1.61 -3.77 0.21
N ILE A 179 0.97 -2.61 0.11
CA ILE A 179 0.48 -2.08 -1.17
C ILE A 179 1.68 -1.70 -2.05
N ALA A 180 1.80 -2.40 -3.19
CA ALA A 180 2.90 -2.21 -4.13
C ALA A 180 2.78 -0.90 -4.92
N ASP A 181 1.58 -0.54 -5.41
CA ASP A 181 1.32 0.73 -6.10
C ASP A 181 0.13 1.45 -5.44
N PRO A 182 0.37 2.53 -4.67
CA PRO A 182 -0.68 3.30 -4.02
C PRO A 182 -1.67 3.95 -4.99
N ARG A 183 -1.32 4.11 -6.28
CA ARG A 183 -2.23 4.65 -7.29
C ARG A 183 -3.42 3.73 -7.57
N ASP A 184 -3.26 2.42 -7.34
CA ASP A 184 -4.34 1.44 -7.53
C ASP A 184 -5.52 1.70 -6.56
N LEU A 185 -5.29 2.41 -5.45
CA LEU A 185 -6.35 2.83 -4.53
C LEU A 185 -7.16 4.03 -5.03
N LEU A 186 -6.60 4.83 -5.94
CA LEU A 186 -7.27 6.00 -6.51
C LEU A 186 -8.12 5.63 -7.73
N GLY A 187 -7.77 4.54 -8.41
CA GLY A 187 -8.54 4.02 -9.54
C GLY A 187 -7.90 2.77 -10.14
N PRO A 188 -8.65 2.02 -10.96
CA PRO A 188 -8.12 0.88 -11.66
C PRO A 188 -7.04 1.30 -12.67
N ARG A 189 -6.04 0.44 -12.87
CA ARG A 189 -5.09 0.60 -13.97
C ARG A 189 -5.80 0.52 -15.32
N GLY A 190 -5.17 1.11 -16.34
CA GLY A 190 -5.61 0.92 -17.73
C GLY A 190 -5.72 -0.57 -18.05
N MET A 191 -6.83 -0.96 -18.68
CA MET A 191 -7.07 -2.35 -19.06
C MET A 191 -6.11 -2.74 -20.18
N ASP A 192 -5.39 -3.85 -19.99
CA ASP A 192 -4.62 -4.46 -21.07
C ASP A 192 -5.57 -5.01 -22.14
N PRO A 193 -5.12 -5.08 -23.42
CA PRO A 193 -5.89 -5.73 -24.47
C PRO A 193 -6.22 -7.17 -24.09
N SER A 194 -7.42 -7.61 -24.47
CA SER A 194 -7.81 -9.00 -24.33
C SER A 194 -6.84 -9.92 -25.08
N ASP A 195 -6.32 -10.94 -24.40
CA ASP A 195 -5.64 -12.07 -25.06
C ASP A 195 -6.65 -12.93 -25.83
N ALA A 196 -6.88 -12.57 -27.10
CA ALA A 196 -7.82 -13.25 -27.98
C ALA A 196 -7.40 -14.70 -28.26
N GLN A 197 -6.09 -14.98 -28.29
CA GLN A 197 -5.57 -16.32 -28.55
C GLN A 197 -5.86 -17.25 -27.38
N ARG A 198 -5.57 -16.82 -26.14
CA ARG A 198 -5.90 -17.59 -24.94
C ARG A 198 -7.40 -17.82 -24.82
N ARG A 199 -8.23 -16.80 -25.08
CA ARG A 199 -9.69 -16.95 -25.07
C ARG A 199 -10.19 -17.97 -26.09
N THR A 200 -9.69 -17.91 -27.31
CA THR A 200 -10.04 -18.87 -28.37
C THR A 200 -9.63 -20.29 -27.98
N ASN A 201 -8.41 -20.48 -27.48
CA ASN A 201 -7.91 -21.78 -27.05
C ASN A 201 -8.76 -22.38 -25.91
N VAL A 202 -9.14 -21.58 -24.92
CA VAL A 202 -10.00 -22.03 -23.82
C VAL A 202 -11.40 -22.42 -24.32
N ILE A 203 -11.98 -21.61 -25.22
CA ILE A 203 -13.30 -21.91 -25.82
C ILE A 203 -13.26 -23.20 -26.64
N GLU A 204 -12.21 -23.41 -27.44
CA GLU A 204 -12.07 -24.62 -28.26
C GLU A 204 -11.87 -25.87 -27.39
N LYS A 205 -11.04 -25.79 -26.34
CA LYS A 205 -10.88 -26.88 -25.37
C LYS A 205 -12.21 -27.22 -24.70
N TYR A 206 -12.96 -26.20 -24.26
CA TYR A 206 -14.28 -26.37 -23.68
C TYR A 206 -15.25 -27.07 -24.64
N ARG A 207 -15.28 -26.67 -25.92
CA ARG A 207 -16.11 -27.31 -26.96
C ARG A 207 -15.77 -28.78 -27.20
N LYS A 208 -14.50 -29.14 -27.07
CA LYS A 208 -13.99 -30.51 -27.25
C LYS A 208 -14.10 -31.37 -25.99
N GLY A 209 -14.53 -30.80 -24.86
CA GLY A 209 -14.53 -31.49 -23.57
C GLY A 209 -13.12 -31.70 -22.98
N GLU A 210 -12.13 -30.94 -23.45
CA GLU A 210 -10.74 -30.98 -22.97
C GLU A 210 -10.55 -30.08 -21.74
N LEU A 211 -9.55 -30.39 -20.91
CA LEU A 211 -9.22 -29.60 -19.72
C LEU A 211 -8.76 -28.19 -20.10
N THR A 212 -9.48 -27.17 -19.59
CA THR A 212 -9.18 -25.74 -19.81
C THR A 212 -8.09 -25.20 -18.87
N ALA A 213 -7.82 -25.91 -17.77
CA ALA A 213 -6.72 -25.61 -16.87
C ALA A 213 -5.36 -25.99 -17.50
N ALA A 214 -4.28 -25.39 -17.00
CA ALA A 214 -2.95 -25.91 -17.28
C ALA A 214 -2.79 -27.28 -16.61
N GLU A 215 -2.00 -28.16 -17.22
CA GLU A 215 -1.59 -29.39 -16.52
C GLU A 215 -0.80 -29.00 -15.27
N PRO A 216 -1.09 -29.62 -14.10
CA PRO A 216 -0.33 -29.36 -12.89
C PRO A 216 1.15 -29.71 -13.12
N MET A 217 2.04 -28.89 -12.57
CA MET A 217 3.46 -29.24 -12.53
C MET A 217 3.63 -30.49 -11.68
N GLU A 218 4.49 -31.42 -12.12
CA GLU A 218 4.81 -32.71 -11.49
C GLU A 218 5.40 -32.61 -10.05
N ALA A 219 5.44 -31.40 -9.47
CA ALA A 219 5.94 -31.11 -8.13
C ALA A 219 4.82 -30.94 -7.08
N GLU A 220 3.54 -31.15 -7.45
CA GLU A 220 2.48 -31.25 -6.44
C GLU A 220 2.61 -32.59 -5.73
N SER A 221 3.32 -32.55 -4.60
CA SER A 221 3.53 -33.64 -3.67
C SER A 221 2.20 -34.35 -3.36
N ASP A 222 2.08 -35.58 -3.83
CA ASP A 222 1.05 -36.54 -3.46
C ASP A 222 1.25 -36.92 -1.98
N TYR A 223 0.76 -36.07 -1.08
CA TYR A 223 0.64 -36.42 0.34
C TYR A 223 -0.65 -37.21 0.51
N ASP A 224 -0.51 -38.53 0.46
CA ASP A 224 -1.53 -39.48 0.93
C ASP A 224 -1.53 -39.40 2.47
N TRP A 225 -2.60 -38.86 3.04
CA TRP A 225 -2.83 -38.82 4.49
C TRP A 225 -3.61 -40.04 4.95
#